data_AF-A0A6A5QFT4-F1
#
_entry.id   AF-A0A6A5QFT4-F1
#
_cell.length_a   1.000
_cell.length_b   1.000
_cell.length_c   1.000
_cell.angle_alpha   90.00
_cell.angle_beta   90.00
_cell.angle_gamma   90.00
#
_symmetry.space_group_name_H-M   'P 1'
#
loop_
_entity.id
_entity.type
_entity.pdbx_description
1 polymer ?
#
loop_
_entity_poly.entity_id
_entity_poly.type
_entity_poly.pdbx_seq_one_letter_code
_entity_poly.pdbx_strand_id
1 'polypeptide(L)'
;MPKYARGSDIDLDEAYGALLDKHAPMRRNIRTKTDMHRTHHCEDKECGGAAPKAKCIIKLHFAFCLAPVVDEDSSSPTYGHVVIHGQRFAVISPQGCAEHPYRAEYNLDLKDVRNGRADYEIRWKKIFNAFQVEHQSEMQREVARMNATQKEMGMTSHQKQTLRTRQDNFEYQQQRKLDIAAKTTAFLKSRHEEINLTGNSLGSSWSSIAHLRELKPTLPEPREDVATGEIGAELALRIGAVTGQDLRSMFSSLWLHGELFEDEEDSRENVEQHRDWASVNLEQPKQLEVAVPNAGWLQNQLFHEVDSCVTDTELGKITAPSVVDKVPADSRATQALSTAVIPLLRRKEAKQVKRERATRSRALARTVAVDIATQAADKHLFARSKHERKAQRPKGLSRTAMRKFA
;
A
#
# COMPACT_ATOMS: atom_id res chain seq x y z
N MET A 1 -3.66 18.55 -33.26
CA MET A 1 -4.64 18.98 -32.24
C MET A 1 -4.10 20.22 -31.54
N PRO A 2 -4.90 21.27 -31.29
CA PRO A 2 -4.42 22.43 -30.56
C PRO A 2 -4.07 22.01 -29.13
N LYS A 3 -2.81 22.23 -28.72
CA LYS A 3 -2.35 22.01 -27.35
C LYS A 3 -3.08 23.00 -26.45
N TYR A 4 -4.05 22.55 -25.69
CA TYR A 4 -4.81 23.39 -24.79
C TYR A 4 -3.87 23.86 -23.64
N ALA A 5 -3.73 25.18 -23.54
CA ALA A 5 -3.01 25.95 -22.51
C ALA A 5 -1.57 25.50 -22.13
N ARG A 6 -0.57 25.92 -22.90
CA ARG A 6 0.87 25.90 -22.53
C ARG A 6 1.24 26.88 -21.39
N GLY A 7 0.33 27.18 -20.48
CA GLY A 7 0.56 28.10 -19.35
C GLY A 7 -0.18 27.72 -18.08
N SER A 8 -0.87 26.59 -18.07
CA SER A 8 -1.52 26.02 -16.91
C SER A 8 -0.92 24.64 -16.64
N ASP A 9 -0.34 24.41 -15.47
CA ASP A 9 0.27 23.12 -15.12
C ASP A 9 -0.74 21.95 -15.05
N ILE A 10 -2.05 22.24 -15.08
CA ILE A 10 -3.08 21.23 -15.28
C ILE A 10 -3.28 20.96 -16.76
N ASP A 11 -2.99 19.72 -17.16
CA ASP A 11 -3.42 19.15 -18.42
C ASP A 11 -4.93 18.84 -18.36
N LEU A 12 -5.75 19.70 -18.97
CA LEU A 12 -7.20 19.52 -19.04
C LEU A 12 -7.59 18.36 -19.96
N ASP A 13 -6.75 18.02 -20.94
CA ASP A 13 -6.97 16.85 -21.78
C ASP A 13 -6.71 15.57 -20.97
N GLU A 14 -5.77 15.58 -20.03
CA GLU A 14 -5.59 14.47 -19.09
C GLU A 14 -6.73 14.40 -18.07
N ALA A 15 -7.12 15.54 -17.49
CA ALA A 15 -8.13 15.59 -16.43
C ALA A 15 -9.54 15.21 -16.93
N TYR A 16 -9.88 15.59 -18.17
CA TYR A 16 -11.21 15.35 -18.73
C TYR A 16 -11.21 14.35 -19.90
N GLY A 17 -10.08 14.13 -20.57
CA GLY A 17 -9.97 13.16 -21.66
C GLY A 17 -10.95 13.44 -22.80
N ALA A 18 -11.48 12.34 -23.34
CA ALA A 18 -12.51 12.37 -24.39
C ALA A 18 -13.87 12.89 -23.91
N LEU A 19 -14.05 13.21 -22.62
CA LEU A 19 -15.33 13.69 -22.08
C LEU A 19 -15.61 15.14 -22.49
N LEU A 20 -14.55 15.91 -22.82
CA LEU A 20 -14.66 17.24 -23.41
C LEU A 20 -15.15 17.13 -24.86
N ASP A 21 -16.47 17.06 -25.03
CA ASP A 21 -17.08 17.37 -26.32
C ASP A 21 -16.80 18.85 -26.65
N LYS A 22 -16.35 19.16 -27.87
CA LYS A 22 -16.08 20.55 -28.29
C LYS A 22 -17.35 21.36 -28.50
N HIS A 23 -18.49 20.71 -28.67
CA HIS A 23 -19.75 21.34 -29.07
C HIS A 23 -20.84 21.30 -27.99
N ALA A 24 -20.84 20.31 -27.09
CA ALA A 24 -21.86 20.13 -26.05
C ALA A 24 -21.54 20.51 -24.58
N PRO A 25 -20.34 20.95 -24.18
CA PRO A 25 -19.90 20.81 -22.77
C PRO A 25 -20.52 21.85 -21.82
N MET A 26 -21.30 22.81 -22.30
CA MET A 26 -21.75 23.94 -21.49
C MET A 26 -23.11 23.75 -20.82
N ARG A 27 -23.86 22.70 -21.18
CA ARG A 27 -25.21 22.45 -20.62
C ARG A 27 -25.31 21.15 -19.84
N ARG A 28 -24.33 20.26 -19.97
CA ARG A 28 -24.39 18.90 -19.44
C ARG A 28 -23.26 18.62 -18.47
N ASN A 29 -23.49 17.69 -17.56
CA ASN A 29 -22.41 17.04 -16.84
C ASN A 29 -21.57 16.25 -17.88
N ILE A 30 -20.24 16.42 -17.85
CA ILE A 30 -19.37 15.79 -18.86
C ILE A 30 -19.34 14.27 -18.77
N ARG A 31 -19.64 13.72 -17.59
CA ARG A 31 -19.72 12.28 -17.33
C ARG A 31 -21.08 11.74 -17.73
N THR A 32 -22.14 12.11 -17.00
CA THR A 32 -23.48 11.51 -17.14
C THR A 32 -24.23 11.99 -18.38
N LYS A 33 -23.75 13.06 -19.04
CA LYS A 33 -24.44 13.76 -20.13
C LYS A 33 -25.83 14.29 -19.77
N THR A 34 -26.18 14.29 -18.48
CA THR A 34 -27.45 14.86 -18.00
C THR A 34 -27.39 16.38 -18.08
N ASP A 35 -28.50 16.99 -18.50
CA ASP A 35 -28.61 18.45 -18.57
C ASP A 35 -28.56 19.03 -17.16
N MET A 36 -27.63 19.95 -16.95
CA MET A 36 -27.48 20.72 -15.74
C MET A 36 -28.25 22.03 -15.91
N HIS A 37 -29.35 22.20 -15.18
CA HIS A 37 -30.18 23.41 -15.18
C HIS A 37 -29.49 24.65 -14.55
N ARG A 38 -28.20 24.84 -14.78
CA ARG A 38 -27.42 25.98 -14.28
C ARG A 38 -27.39 27.13 -15.28
N THR A 39 -27.12 28.32 -14.74
CA THR A 39 -27.01 29.57 -15.50
C THR A 39 -26.17 29.41 -16.75
N HIS A 40 -26.69 29.98 -17.84
CA HIS A 40 -26.15 29.90 -19.19
C HIS A 40 -25.23 31.09 -19.50
N HIS A 41 -24.74 31.78 -18.48
CA HIS A 41 -23.91 32.97 -18.59
C HIS A 41 -22.57 32.77 -17.88
N CYS A 42 -21.51 33.29 -18.46
CA CYS A 42 -20.20 33.38 -17.84
C CYS A 42 -20.15 34.61 -16.94
N GLU A 43 -20.05 34.40 -15.63
CA GLU A 43 -19.95 35.48 -14.63
C GLU A 43 -18.60 36.20 -14.66
N ASP A 44 -17.64 35.68 -15.42
CA ASP A 44 -16.33 36.29 -15.58
C ASP A 44 -16.44 37.64 -16.33
N LYS A 45 -15.83 38.68 -15.75
CA LYS A 45 -15.82 40.03 -16.34
C LYS A 45 -15.20 40.04 -17.73
N GLU A 46 -14.23 39.17 -18.02
CA GLU A 46 -13.64 39.05 -19.36
C GLU A 46 -14.64 38.64 -20.44
N CYS A 47 -15.71 37.95 -20.05
CA CYS A 47 -16.76 37.48 -20.95
C CYS A 47 -18.01 38.36 -20.93
N GLY A 48 -18.09 39.35 -20.02
CA GLY A 48 -19.18 40.31 -19.97
C GLY A 48 -20.58 39.69 -19.79
N GLY A 49 -20.70 38.56 -19.09
CA GLY A 49 -22.00 37.89 -18.92
C GLY A 49 -22.47 37.11 -20.16
N ALA A 50 -21.65 36.97 -21.20
CA ALA A 50 -22.05 36.23 -22.41
C ALA A 50 -22.21 34.73 -22.16
N ALA A 51 -22.87 34.05 -23.10
CA ALA A 51 -22.97 32.59 -23.07
C ALA A 51 -21.57 31.93 -23.05
N PRO A 52 -21.34 30.91 -22.20
CA PRO A 52 -20.08 30.21 -22.11
C PRO A 52 -19.62 29.68 -23.47
N LYS A 53 -18.39 29.99 -23.86
CA LYS A 53 -17.74 29.50 -25.10
C LYS A 53 -16.63 28.51 -24.73
N ALA A 54 -16.15 27.70 -25.69
CA ALA A 54 -15.01 26.80 -25.45
C ALA A 54 -13.77 27.52 -24.86
N LYS A 55 -13.54 28.78 -25.25
CA LYS A 55 -12.48 29.63 -24.67
C LYS A 55 -12.63 29.85 -23.15
N CYS A 56 -13.84 29.83 -22.61
CA CYS A 56 -14.10 29.96 -21.18
C CYS A 56 -13.59 28.74 -20.40
N ILE A 57 -13.54 27.55 -21.00
CA ILE A 57 -12.97 26.35 -20.34
C ILE A 57 -11.44 26.46 -20.35
N ILE A 58 -10.86 26.85 -21.49
CA ILE A 58 -9.40 27.02 -21.63
C ILE A 58 -8.86 28.08 -20.67
N LYS A 59 -9.62 29.17 -20.47
CA LYS A 59 -9.29 30.23 -19.50
C LYS A 59 -9.72 29.91 -18.06
N LEU A 60 -10.23 28.70 -17.81
CA LEU A 60 -10.74 28.27 -16.50
C LEU A 60 -11.76 29.26 -15.91
N HIS A 61 -12.62 29.85 -16.73
CA HIS A 61 -13.84 30.52 -16.27
C HIS A 61 -14.84 29.49 -15.75
N PHE A 62 -14.91 28.37 -16.46
CA PHE A 62 -15.60 27.16 -16.04
C PHE A 62 -14.65 25.99 -16.01
N ALA A 63 -14.91 25.08 -15.10
CA ALA A 63 -14.28 23.78 -15.04
C ALA A 63 -15.33 22.71 -14.69
N PHE A 64 -14.94 21.46 -14.84
CA PHE A 64 -15.71 20.31 -14.36
C PHE A 64 -15.07 19.77 -13.10
N CYS A 65 -15.92 19.37 -12.15
CA CYS A 65 -15.48 18.88 -10.86
C CYS A 65 -14.63 17.61 -11.00
N LEU A 66 -13.45 17.63 -10.38
CA LEU A 66 -12.46 16.55 -10.39
C LEU A 66 -12.59 15.60 -9.18
N ALA A 67 -13.60 15.81 -8.32
CA ALA A 67 -13.82 14.95 -7.17
C ALA A 67 -14.04 13.49 -7.62
N PRO A 68 -13.31 12.51 -7.04
CA PRO A 68 -13.55 11.12 -7.32
C PRO A 68 -14.90 10.71 -6.75
N VAL A 69 -15.71 10.04 -7.57
CA VAL A 69 -17.01 9.47 -7.19
C VAL A 69 -17.10 8.05 -7.77
N VAL A 70 -17.84 7.17 -7.11
CA VAL A 70 -18.16 5.86 -7.67
C VAL A 70 -19.36 6.01 -8.60
N ASP A 71 -19.28 5.44 -9.80
CA ASP A 71 -20.40 5.48 -10.72
C ASP A 71 -21.51 4.52 -10.29
N GLU A 72 -22.60 5.06 -9.78
CA GLU A 72 -23.77 4.28 -9.33
C GLU A 72 -24.79 4.01 -10.45
N ASP A 73 -24.59 4.57 -11.65
CA ASP A 73 -25.53 4.38 -12.75
C ASP A 73 -25.35 3.01 -13.40
N SER A 74 -26.30 2.10 -13.13
CA SER A 74 -26.31 0.74 -13.70
C SER A 74 -26.32 0.68 -15.24
N SER A 75 -26.73 1.75 -15.91
CA SER A 75 -26.74 1.85 -17.37
C SER A 75 -25.44 2.38 -17.95
N SER A 76 -24.56 2.93 -17.10
CA SER A 76 -23.29 3.49 -17.50
C SER A 76 -22.26 2.40 -17.77
N PRO A 77 -21.42 2.52 -18.82
CA PRO A 77 -20.32 1.59 -19.06
C PRO A 77 -19.25 1.62 -17.95
N THR A 78 -19.26 2.66 -17.11
CA THR A 78 -18.34 2.81 -15.98
C THR A 78 -18.97 2.45 -14.63
N TYR A 79 -20.13 1.78 -14.61
CA TYR A 79 -20.79 1.33 -13.37
C TYR A 79 -19.82 0.63 -12.39
N GLY A 80 -19.79 1.07 -11.14
CA GLY A 80 -18.94 0.56 -10.08
C GLY A 80 -17.47 1.02 -10.14
N HIS A 81 -17.08 1.79 -11.16
CA HIS A 81 -15.73 2.34 -11.27
C HIS A 81 -15.64 3.73 -10.64
N VAL A 82 -14.44 4.06 -10.15
CA VAL A 82 -14.11 5.42 -9.70
C VAL A 82 -13.92 6.31 -10.92
N VAL A 83 -14.67 7.39 -10.95
CA VAL A 83 -14.74 8.38 -12.04
C VAL A 83 -14.76 9.79 -11.44
N ILE A 84 -14.58 10.83 -12.27
CA ILE A 84 -14.72 12.21 -11.80
C ILE A 84 -16.20 12.61 -11.71
N HIS A 85 -16.55 13.48 -10.77
CA HIS A 85 -17.91 13.96 -10.59
C HIS A 85 -18.47 14.66 -11.86
N GLY A 86 -17.63 15.45 -12.54
CA GLY A 86 -17.96 15.98 -13.87
C GLY A 86 -19.00 17.10 -13.91
N GLN A 87 -19.49 17.57 -12.75
CA GLN A 87 -20.42 18.70 -12.68
C GLN A 87 -19.69 20.01 -12.99
N ARG A 88 -20.25 20.81 -13.90
CA ARG A 88 -19.73 22.13 -14.27
C ARG A 88 -19.91 23.15 -13.15
N PHE A 89 -18.87 23.94 -12.90
CA PHE A 89 -18.92 25.06 -11.97
C PHE A 89 -18.07 26.24 -12.46
N ALA A 90 -18.41 27.45 -12.00
CA ALA A 90 -17.60 28.63 -12.27
C ALA A 90 -16.40 28.63 -11.32
N VAL A 91 -15.17 28.69 -11.83
CA VAL A 91 -13.96 28.59 -10.99
C VAL A 91 -13.81 29.81 -10.08
N ILE A 92 -14.37 30.96 -10.47
CA ILE A 92 -14.43 32.16 -9.63
C ILE A 92 -15.37 32.02 -8.42
N SER A 93 -16.26 31.02 -8.41
CA SER A 93 -17.13 30.72 -7.26
C SER A 93 -16.29 30.65 -5.98
N PRO A 94 -16.74 31.17 -4.85
CA PRO A 94 -16.01 31.03 -3.59
C PRO A 94 -16.01 29.59 -3.08
N GLN A 95 -17.06 28.82 -3.40
CA GLN A 95 -17.27 27.47 -2.88
C GLN A 95 -16.68 26.41 -3.79
N GLY A 96 -16.73 26.56 -5.12
CA GLY A 96 -16.37 25.52 -6.08
C GLY A 96 -17.61 24.86 -6.68
N CYS A 97 -17.58 23.54 -6.84
CA CYS A 97 -18.74 22.75 -7.28
C CYS A 97 -19.79 22.67 -6.15
N ALA A 98 -21.08 22.58 -6.47
CA ALA A 98 -22.13 22.69 -5.43
C ALA A 98 -22.06 21.54 -4.40
N GLU A 99 -21.67 20.35 -4.85
CA GLU A 99 -21.50 19.18 -3.97
C GLU A 99 -20.09 19.07 -3.38
N HIS A 100 -19.09 19.69 -4.04
CA HIS A 100 -17.69 19.47 -3.74
C HIS A 100 -16.97 20.81 -3.59
N PRO A 101 -16.94 21.37 -2.37
CA PRO A 101 -16.32 22.66 -2.13
C PRO A 101 -14.79 22.59 -2.21
N TYR A 102 -14.12 23.72 -2.42
CA TYR A 102 -12.65 23.80 -2.47
C TYR A 102 -11.95 23.33 -1.19
N ARG A 103 -12.62 23.37 -0.04
CA ARG A 103 -12.08 22.83 1.22
C ARG A 103 -11.77 21.33 1.13
N ALA A 104 -12.41 20.62 0.20
CA ALA A 104 -12.15 19.20 -0.05
C ALA A 104 -10.99 18.97 -1.04
N GLU A 105 -10.29 20.03 -1.46
CA GLU A 105 -9.04 20.02 -2.23
C GLU A 105 -9.12 19.51 -3.68
N TYR A 106 -10.15 18.74 -4.06
CA TYR A 106 -10.31 18.16 -5.40
C TYR A 106 -10.22 19.18 -6.54
N ASN A 107 -10.76 20.38 -6.32
CA ASN A 107 -10.85 21.43 -7.33
C ASN A 107 -9.87 22.58 -7.08
N LEU A 108 -9.03 22.53 -6.03
CA LEU A 108 -8.11 23.63 -5.68
C LEU A 108 -7.11 23.89 -6.79
N ASP A 109 -6.58 22.84 -7.42
CA ASP A 109 -5.62 22.98 -8.51
C ASP A 109 -6.19 23.84 -9.65
N LEU A 110 -7.47 23.66 -10.00
CA LEU A 110 -8.13 24.47 -11.04
C LEU A 110 -8.22 25.95 -10.64
N LYS A 111 -8.47 26.23 -9.37
CA LYS A 111 -8.53 27.60 -8.83
C LYS A 111 -7.15 28.25 -8.78
N ASP A 112 -6.15 27.50 -8.37
CA ASP A 112 -4.78 27.96 -8.23
C ASP A 112 -4.14 28.23 -9.58
N VAL A 113 -4.32 27.32 -10.54
CA VAL A 113 -3.93 27.54 -11.94
C VAL A 113 -4.58 28.79 -12.52
N ARG A 114 -5.89 28.98 -12.31
CA ARG A 114 -6.59 30.20 -12.76
C ARG A 114 -5.99 31.46 -12.15
N ASN A 115 -5.61 31.42 -10.89
CA ASN A 115 -5.02 32.55 -10.17
C ASN A 115 -3.52 32.73 -10.43
N GLY A 116 -2.90 31.91 -11.29
CA GLY A 116 -1.47 31.95 -11.56
C GLY A 116 -0.62 31.46 -10.38
N ARG A 117 -1.19 30.66 -9.47
CA ARG A 117 -0.53 30.07 -8.29
C ARG A 117 -0.39 28.56 -8.47
N ALA A 118 -0.01 28.09 -9.66
CA ALA A 118 0.09 26.67 -9.89
C ALA A 118 1.17 26.07 -8.97
N ASP A 119 0.74 25.20 -8.05
CA ASP A 119 1.66 24.38 -7.27
C ASP A 119 2.30 23.33 -8.21
N TYR A 120 3.57 23.02 -8.00
CA TYR A 120 4.28 21.99 -8.76
C TYR A 120 3.69 20.58 -8.55
N GLU A 121 2.92 20.39 -7.49
CA GLU A 121 2.27 19.11 -7.18
C GLU A 121 0.78 19.12 -7.53
N ILE A 122 0.39 18.28 -8.49
CA ILE A 122 -1.01 18.09 -8.86
C ILE A 122 -1.73 17.29 -7.75
N ARG A 123 -2.48 17.97 -6.87
CA ARG A 123 -3.17 17.37 -5.71
C ARG A 123 -4.32 16.45 -6.13
N TRP A 124 -5.13 16.85 -7.12
CA TRP A 124 -6.32 16.09 -7.51
C TRP A 124 -5.98 14.65 -7.93
N LYS A 125 -4.84 14.43 -8.60
CA LYS A 125 -4.39 13.09 -8.99
C LYS A 125 -4.04 12.22 -7.80
N LYS A 126 -3.32 12.77 -6.81
CA LYS A 126 -2.96 12.05 -5.58
C LYS A 126 -4.24 11.60 -4.87
N ILE A 127 -5.21 12.51 -4.75
CA ILE A 127 -6.50 12.24 -4.11
C ILE A 127 -7.31 11.20 -4.90
N PHE A 128 -7.38 11.35 -6.22
CA PHE A 128 -8.11 10.42 -7.10
C PHE A 128 -7.53 9.00 -7.01
N ASN A 129 -6.20 8.86 -7.07
CA ASN A 129 -5.54 7.56 -6.97
C ASN A 129 -5.72 6.93 -5.58
N ALA A 130 -5.63 7.73 -4.51
CA ALA A 130 -5.87 7.24 -3.14
C ALA A 130 -7.29 6.69 -3.01
N PHE A 131 -8.30 7.43 -3.47
CA PHE A 131 -9.69 6.99 -3.47
C PHE A 131 -9.89 5.73 -4.32
N GLN A 132 -9.25 5.66 -5.49
CA GLN A 132 -9.31 4.48 -6.36
C GLN A 132 -8.75 3.22 -5.69
N VAL A 133 -7.62 3.33 -5.00
CA VAL A 133 -7.00 2.22 -4.26
C VAL A 133 -7.88 1.79 -3.09
N GLU A 134 -8.43 2.75 -2.34
CA GLU A 134 -9.34 2.48 -1.23
C GLU A 134 -10.58 1.71 -1.69
N HIS A 135 -11.27 2.22 -2.72
CA HIS A 135 -12.46 1.57 -3.30
C HIS A 135 -12.15 0.17 -3.83
N GLN A 136 -11.04 -0.03 -4.54
CA GLN A 136 -10.63 -1.36 -5.00
C GLN A 136 -10.36 -2.31 -3.83
N SER A 137 -9.76 -1.82 -2.75
CA SER A 137 -9.51 -2.62 -1.56
C SER A 137 -10.81 -3.01 -0.85
N GLU A 138 -11.79 -2.12 -0.82
CA GLU A 138 -13.11 -2.38 -0.25
C GLU A 138 -13.87 -3.41 -1.07
N MET A 139 -13.92 -3.27 -2.39
CA MET A 139 -14.50 -4.26 -3.30
C MET A 139 -13.85 -5.64 -3.13
N GLN A 140 -12.53 -5.70 -2.97
CA GLN A 140 -11.83 -6.97 -2.71
C GLN A 140 -12.21 -7.58 -1.36
N ARG A 141 -12.35 -6.75 -0.30
CA ARG A 141 -12.80 -7.20 1.02
C ARG A 141 -14.23 -7.72 0.97
N GLU A 142 -15.11 -7.07 0.23
CA GLU A 142 -16.50 -7.51 0.06
C GLU A 142 -16.59 -8.84 -0.70
N VAL A 143 -15.87 -8.97 -1.81
CA VAL A 143 -15.76 -10.25 -2.54
C VAL A 143 -15.19 -11.35 -1.65
N ALA A 144 -14.18 -11.05 -0.84
CA ALA A 144 -13.64 -12.01 0.12
C ALA A 144 -14.67 -12.42 1.19
N ARG A 145 -15.45 -11.46 1.71
CA ARG A 145 -16.56 -11.73 2.65
C ARG A 145 -17.63 -12.60 2.02
N MET A 146 -18.08 -12.27 0.81
CA MET A 146 -19.09 -13.04 0.08
C MET A 146 -18.62 -14.46 -0.25
N ASN A 147 -17.34 -14.61 -0.63
CA ASN A 147 -16.75 -15.93 -0.84
C ASN A 147 -16.64 -16.73 0.47
N ALA A 148 -16.34 -16.06 1.59
CA ALA A 148 -16.29 -16.70 2.90
C ALA A 148 -17.68 -17.17 3.37
N THR A 149 -18.71 -16.33 3.21
CA THR A 149 -20.10 -16.70 3.55
C THR A 149 -20.61 -17.81 2.66
N GLN A 150 -20.33 -17.76 1.35
CA GLN A 150 -20.70 -18.83 0.43
C GLN A 150 -20.05 -20.17 0.79
N LYS A 151 -18.75 -20.15 1.16
CA LYS A 151 -18.06 -21.35 1.67
C LYS A 151 -18.70 -21.85 2.97
N GLU A 152 -19.06 -20.95 3.88
CA GLU A 152 -19.72 -21.33 5.13
C GLU A 152 -21.10 -21.94 4.92
N MET A 153 -21.87 -21.46 3.95
CA MET A 153 -23.16 -22.08 3.61
C MET A 153 -23.00 -23.54 3.12
N GLY A 154 -21.87 -23.88 2.50
CA GLY A 154 -21.57 -25.24 2.04
C GLY A 154 -20.99 -26.19 3.11
N MET A 155 -20.63 -25.69 4.30
CA MET A 155 -19.98 -26.49 5.34
C MET A 155 -20.97 -27.22 6.24
N THR A 156 -20.61 -28.45 6.65
CA THR A 156 -21.36 -29.18 7.68
C THR A 156 -21.17 -28.53 9.06
N SER A 157 -22.11 -28.75 9.99
CA SER A 157 -22.03 -28.20 11.35
C SER A 157 -20.69 -28.54 12.05
N HIS A 158 -20.20 -29.77 11.87
CA HIS A 158 -18.92 -30.21 12.44
C HIS A 158 -17.71 -29.45 11.86
N GLN A 159 -17.71 -29.19 10.55
CA GLN A 159 -16.65 -28.40 9.90
C GLN A 159 -16.66 -26.95 10.39
N LYS A 160 -17.85 -26.35 10.53
CA LYS A 160 -18.00 -24.99 11.09
C LYS A 160 -17.45 -24.92 12.52
N GLN A 161 -17.81 -25.88 13.37
CA GLN A 161 -17.31 -25.94 14.74
C GLN A 161 -15.78 -26.08 14.78
N THR A 162 -15.21 -26.94 13.92
CA THR A 162 -13.75 -27.10 13.82
C THR A 162 -13.04 -25.81 13.41
N LEU A 163 -13.61 -25.05 12.46
CA LEU A 163 -13.07 -23.76 12.06
C LEU A 163 -13.14 -22.72 13.17
N ARG A 164 -14.26 -22.62 13.89
CA ARG A 164 -14.40 -21.71 15.04
C ARG A 164 -13.36 -22.01 16.11
N THR A 165 -13.20 -23.27 16.51
CA THR A 165 -12.18 -23.66 17.49
C THR A 165 -10.76 -23.33 17.01
N ARG A 166 -10.47 -23.38 15.70
CA ARG A 166 -9.16 -22.96 15.16
C ARG A 166 -8.99 -21.44 15.20
N GLN A 167 -10.04 -20.67 14.90
CA GLN A 167 -10.04 -19.21 14.99
C GLN A 167 -9.84 -18.76 16.45
N ASP A 168 -10.61 -19.29 17.39
CA ASP A 168 -10.50 -18.98 18.82
C ASP A 168 -9.08 -19.27 19.34
N ASN A 169 -8.50 -20.42 18.95
CA ASN A 169 -7.13 -20.78 19.32
C ASN A 169 -6.09 -19.80 18.74
N PHE A 170 -6.31 -19.31 17.52
CA PHE A 170 -5.41 -18.34 16.88
C PHE A 170 -5.51 -16.96 17.54
N GLU A 171 -6.72 -16.49 17.82
CA GLU A 171 -6.97 -15.23 18.53
C GLU A 171 -6.36 -15.27 19.93
N TYR A 172 -6.55 -16.36 20.67
CA TYR A 172 -5.93 -16.59 21.96
C TYR A 172 -4.39 -16.53 21.87
N GLN A 173 -3.78 -17.14 20.84
CA GLN A 173 -2.34 -17.06 20.63
C GLN A 173 -1.86 -15.64 20.32
N GLN A 174 -2.64 -14.84 19.58
CA GLN A 174 -2.30 -13.44 19.32
C GLN A 174 -2.39 -12.60 20.58
N GLN A 175 -3.50 -12.69 21.33
CA GLN A 175 -3.67 -11.98 22.60
C GLN A 175 -2.54 -12.32 23.58
N ARG A 176 -2.21 -13.61 23.71
CA ARG A 176 -1.10 -14.04 24.57
C ARG A 176 0.25 -13.44 24.14
N LYS A 177 0.51 -13.28 22.83
CA LYS A 177 1.72 -12.62 22.33
C LYS A 177 1.72 -11.14 22.67
N LEU A 178 0.59 -10.44 22.50
CA LEU A 178 0.45 -9.03 22.87
C LEU A 178 0.63 -8.83 24.38
N ASP A 179 0.07 -9.71 25.21
CA ASP A 179 0.25 -9.67 26.66
C ASP A 179 1.70 -9.85 27.08
N ILE A 180 2.41 -10.80 26.44
CA ILE A 180 3.84 -11.01 26.69
C ILE A 180 4.63 -9.76 26.26
N ALA A 181 4.34 -9.21 25.07
CA ALA A 181 4.98 -8.00 24.59
C ALA A 181 4.75 -6.82 25.55
N ALA A 182 3.52 -6.61 26.00
CA ALA A 182 3.16 -5.57 26.98
C ALA A 182 3.86 -5.76 28.33
N LYS A 183 3.97 -7.01 28.82
CA LYS A 183 4.72 -7.31 30.05
C LYS A 183 6.22 -7.04 29.87
N THR A 184 6.78 -7.37 28.72
CA THR A 184 8.21 -7.10 28.44
C THR A 184 8.49 -5.61 28.30
N THR A 185 7.62 -4.83 27.65
CA THR A 185 7.79 -3.38 27.54
C THR A 185 7.64 -2.70 28.90
N ALA A 186 6.67 -3.13 29.73
CA ALA A 186 6.53 -2.66 31.10
C ALA A 186 7.77 -2.97 31.95
N PHE A 187 8.29 -4.20 31.87
CA PHE A 187 9.52 -4.59 32.58
C PHE A 187 10.74 -3.76 32.15
N LEU A 188 10.93 -3.55 30.85
CA LEU A 188 12.03 -2.73 30.33
C LEU A 188 11.88 -1.26 30.77
N LYS A 189 10.65 -0.73 30.79
CA LYS A 189 10.38 0.63 31.26
C LYS A 189 10.72 0.78 32.74
N SER A 190 10.28 -0.14 33.60
CA SER A 190 10.63 -0.13 35.03
C SER A 190 12.14 -0.23 35.26
N ARG A 191 12.83 -1.07 34.49
CA ARG A 191 14.30 -1.19 34.58
C ARG A 191 15.02 0.09 34.14
N HIS A 192 14.50 0.79 33.13
CA HIS A 192 15.05 2.07 32.70
C HIS A 192 14.82 3.17 33.76
N GLU A 193 13.67 3.17 34.43
CA GLU A 193 13.38 4.06 35.54
C GLU A 193 14.30 3.80 36.74
N GLU A 194 14.58 2.53 37.08
CA GLU A 194 15.56 2.16 38.12
C GLU A 194 16.98 2.63 37.80
N ILE A 195 17.41 2.51 36.53
CA ILE A 195 18.73 3.00 36.10
C ILE A 195 18.79 4.52 36.18
N ASN A 196 17.74 5.24 35.80
CA ASN A 196 17.69 6.70 35.91
C ASN A 196 17.71 7.18 37.36
N LEU A 197 17.00 6.48 38.26
CA LEU A 197 16.98 6.80 39.69
C LEU A 197 18.33 6.53 40.38
N THR A 198 19.06 5.49 39.95
CA THR A 198 20.39 5.17 40.49
C THR A 198 21.52 5.95 39.82
N GLY A 199 21.36 6.33 38.55
CA GLY A 199 22.34 7.09 37.76
C GLY A 199 22.51 8.55 38.21
N ASN A 200 21.46 9.17 38.76
CA ASN A 200 21.56 10.52 39.33
C ASN A 200 22.30 10.59 40.68
N SER A 201 22.66 9.44 41.28
CA SER A 201 23.51 9.36 42.48
C SER A 201 25.01 9.24 42.18
N LEU A 202 25.41 9.07 40.91
CA LEU A 202 26.81 8.87 40.51
C LEU A 202 27.44 10.07 39.78
N GLY A 203 26.72 11.20 39.72
CA GLY A 203 27.19 12.49 39.19
C GLY A 203 28.36 13.12 39.95
N SER A 204 28.95 12.45 40.94
CA SER A 204 30.12 12.94 41.69
C SER A 204 31.33 11.99 41.72
N SER A 205 31.32 10.87 40.99
CA SER A 205 32.44 9.91 41.02
C SER A 205 32.92 9.46 39.64
N TRP A 206 33.07 10.40 38.72
CA TRP A 206 33.89 10.18 37.51
C TRP A 206 35.40 10.19 37.81
N SER A 207 35.81 10.46 39.05
CA SER A 207 37.18 10.31 39.54
C SER A 207 37.61 8.85 39.74
N SER A 208 36.69 7.89 39.72
CA SER A 208 37.01 6.47 39.99
C SER A 208 37.42 5.65 38.74
N ILE A 209 37.25 6.19 37.53
CA ILE A 209 37.75 5.53 36.30
C ILE A 209 39.28 5.64 36.20
N ALA A 210 39.90 6.60 36.91
CA ALA A 210 41.36 6.70 37.00
C ALA A 210 42.00 5.57 37.85
N HIS A 211 41.26 4.97 38.81
CA HIS A 211 41.80 3.90 39.66
C HIS A 211 41.72 2.49 39.06
N LEU A 212 40.96 2.29 37.99
CA LEU A 212 40.93 0.99 37.28
C LEU A 212 42.08 0.81 36.28
N ARG A 213 42.98 1.80 36.14
CA ARG A 213 44.20 1.68 35.31
C ARG A 213 45.43 1.15 36.05
N GLU A 214 45.39 1.04 37.38
CA GLU A 214 46.56 0.63 38.19
C GLU A 214 46.45 -0.74 38.86
N LEU A 215 45.30 -1.40 38.83
CA LEU A 215 45.20 -2.78 39.32
C LEU A 215 45.55 -3.76 38.20
N LYS A 216 46.85 -3.98 38.04
CA LYS A 216 47.46 -5.09 37.31
C LYS A 216 47.10 -6.40 38.03
N PRO A 217 46.24 -7.28 37.48
CA PRO A 217 46.06 -8.59 38.06
C PRO A 217 47.26 -9.44 37.64
N THR A 218 47.98 -9.97 38.62
CA THR A 218 48.85 -11.13 38.47
C THR A 218 48.00 -12.32 38.02
N LEU A 219 47.87 -12.48 36.71
CA LEU A 219 47.34 -13.69 36.08
C LEU A 219 48.46 -14.73 35.97
N PRO A 220 48.18 -16.01 36.26
CA PRO A 220 49.10 -17.11 36.01
C PRO A 220 49.31 -17.30 34.50
N GLU A 221 50.49 -17.79 34.12
CA GLU A 221 50.91 -18.00 32.74
C GLU A 221 49.86 -18.75 31.88
N PRO A 222 49.72 -18.37 30.60
CA PRO A 222 48.76 -18.98 29.70
C PRO A 222 49.22 -20.39 29.35
N ARG A 223 48.31 -21.36 29.52
CA ARG A 223 48.42 -22.61 28.77
C ARG A 223 48.03 -22.33 27.33
N GLU A 224 48.94 -22.69 26.43
CA GLU A 224 48.69 -22.88 25.01
C GLU A 224 47.44 -23.78 24.84
N ASP A 225 46.64 -23.52 23.80
CA ASP A 225 45.46 -24.30 23.36
C ASP A 225 44.07 -23.68 23.61
N VAL A 226 43.81 -22.40 23.31
CA VAL A 226 42.46 -21.96 22.85
C VAL A 226 42.51 -20.74 21.92
N ALA A 227 42.20 -20.94 20.63
CA ALA A 227 42.16 -19.94 19.57
C ALA A 227 40.89 -19.04 19.56
N THR A 228 40.43 -18.54 20.72
CA THR A 228 39.26 -17.64 20.79
C THR A 228 39.53 -16.28 21.45
N GLY A 229 40.79 -15.99 21.82
CA GLY A 229 41.17 -14.71 22.44
C GLY A 229 41.38 -13.55 21.45
N GLU A 230 41.73 -13.83 20.20
CA GLU A 230 42.13 -12.78 19.24
C GLU A 230 40.95 -11.98 18.67
N ILE A 231 39.81 -12.63 18.43
CA ILE A 231 38.64 -11.96 17.81
C ILE A 231 38.01 -10.93 18.77
N GLY A 232 38.00 -11.22 20.08
CA GLY A 232 37.43 -10.32 21.08
C GLY A 232 38.26 -9.05 21.31
N ALA A 233 39.59 -9.21 21.32
CA ALA A 233 40.52 -8.10 21.48
C ALA A 233 40.57 -7.21 20.21
N GLU A 234 40.52 -7.82 19.03
CA GLU A 234 40.54 -7.08 17.77
C GLU A 234 39.21 -6.34 17.51
N LEU A 235 38.06 -6.91 17.89
CA LEU A 235 36.77 -6.23 17.78
C LEU A 235 36.66 -5.03 18.74
N ALA A 236 37.17 -5.16 19.97
CA ALA A 236 37.19 -4.06 20.94
C ALA A 236 38.11 -2.92 20.50
N LEU A 237 39.27 -3.23 19.91
CA LEU A 237 40.17 -2.25 19.30
C LEU A 237 39.55 -1.56 18.09
N ARG A 238 38.81 -2.29 17.24
CA ARG A 238 38.13 -1.72 16.07
C ARG A 238 36.93 -0.83 16.44
N ILE A 239 36.19 -1.17 17.50
CA ILE A 239 35.07 -0.34 17.99
C ILE A 239 35.60 0.93 18.69
N GLY A 240 36.72 0.83 19.43
CA GLY A 240 37.36 1.99 20.06
C GLY A 240 38.07 2.93 19.09
N ALA A 241 38.36 2.49 17.86
CA ALA A 241 39.02 3.29 16.82
C ALA A 241 38.05 4.05 15.90
N VAL A 242 36.73 3.86 16.05
CA VAL A 242 35.75 4.61 15.26
C VAL A 242 35.72 6.05 15.77
N THR A 243 36.27 6.97 14.99
CA THR A 243 36.27 8.39 15.34
C THR A 243 34.87 8.97 15.20
N GLY A 244 34.56 10.06 15.92
CA GLY A 244 33.25 10.73 15.76
C GLY A 244 32.97 11.18 14.33
N GLN A 245 34.01 11.33 13.50
CA GLN A 245 33.94 11.67 12.08
C GLN A 245 33.48 10.47 11.22
N ASP A 246 33.88 9.25 11.58
CA ASP A 246 33.45 8.01 10.90
C ASP A 246 31.97 7.70 11.18
N LEU A 247 31.50 7.95 12.40
CA LEU A 247 30.09 7.82 12.75
C LEU A 247 29.24 8.85 11.98
N ARG A 248 29.67 10.12 11.89
CA ARG A 248 28.98 11.13 11.07
C ARG A 248 28.89 10.72 9.60
N SER A 249 29.96 10.17 9.03
CA SER A 249 29.94 9.64 7.66
C SER A 249 28.94 8.47 7.51
N MET A 250 28.91 7.53 8.45
CA MET A 250 27.98 6.39 8.42
C MET A 250 26.51 6.77 8.57
N PHE A 251 26.21 7.85 9.30
CA PHE A 251 24.83 8.30 9.53
C PHE A 251 24.37 9.40 8.57
N SER A 252 25.28 10.02 7.81
CA SER A 252 24.96 11.09 6.84
C SER A 252 23.96 10.69 5.75
N SER A 253 23.86 9.39 5.41
CA SER A 253 22.90 8.87 4.43
C SER A 253 21.56 8.43 5.03
N LEU A 254 21.39 8.52 6.35
CA LEU A 254 20.15 8.19 7.04
C LEU A 254 19.40 9.50 7.33
N TRP A 255 18.11 9.54 6.98
CA TRP A 255 17.20 10.69 7.21
C TRP A 255 17.29 11.24 8.65
N LEU A 256 17.61 10.40 9.64
CA LEU A 256 17.77 10.81 11.04
C LEU A 256 18.92 11.81 11.30
N HIS A 257 19.89 12.00 10.40
CA HIS A 257 21.00 12.94 10.64
C HIS A 257 20.53 14.39 10.72
N GLY A 258 19.53 14.78 9.93
CA GLY A 258 18.98 16.14 9.94
C GLY A 258 18.31 16.48 11.28
N GLU A 259 17.55 15.54 11.85
CA GLU A 259 16.84 15.77 13.12
C GLU A 259 17.74 15.70 14.37
N LEU A 260 18.87 14.98 14.31
CA LEU A 260 19.74 14.78 15.47
C LEU A 260 20.86 15.81 15.61
N PHE A 261 21.25 16.49 14.53
CA PHE A 261 22.51 17.26 14.51
C PHE A 261 22.43 18.65 13.85
N GLU A 262 21.27 19.14 13.38
CA GLU A 262 21.18 20.44 12.70
C GLU A 262 21.23 21.69 13.60
N ASP A 263 21.14 21.56 14.93
CA ASP A 263 21.04 22.75 15.80
C ASP A 263 22.40 23.25 16.38
N GLU A 264 23.55 22.70 16.00
CA GLU A 264 24.85 23.09 16.60
C GLU A 264 25.63 24.20 15.85
N GLU A 265 25.26 24.62 14.64
CA GLU A 265 26.10 25.59 13.88
C GLU A 265 25.63 27.06 13.87
N ASP A 266 24.46 27.42 14.41
CA ASP A 266 23.94 28.81 14.31
C ASP A 266 23.72 29.56 15.64
N SER A 267 24.30 29.13 16.77
CA SER A 267 24.14 29.83 18.07
C SER A 267 25.43 30.44 18.63
N ARG A 268 26.03 31.37 17.87
CA ARG A 268 26.81 32.48 18.47
C ARG A 268 26.00 33.76 18.34
N GLU A 269 25.13 33.96 19.32
CA GLU A 269 24.34 35.17 19.64
C GLU A 269 22.86 34.82 19.79
N ASN A 270 22.46 34.27 20.94
CA ASN A 270 21.37 34.87 21.69
C ASN A 270 21.22 34.26 23.09
N VAL A 271 20.80 35.15 23.98
CA VAL A 271 20.71 35.06 25.43
C VAL A 271 19.68 34.01 25.89
N GLU A 272 20.06 33.29 26.95
CA GLU A 272 19.26 32.56 27.94
C GLU A 272 17.75 32.40 27.67
N GLN A 273 17.34 31.23 27.18
CA GLN A 273 16.07 30.61 27.55
C GLN A 273 16.26 29.13 27.83
N HIS A 274 16.25 28.78 29.11
CA HIS A 274 16.15 27.39 29.56
C HIS A 274 14.85 26.77 29.04
N ARG A 275 14.96 25.84 28.08
CA ARG A 275 13.84 24.98 27.66
C ARG A 275 13.66 23.87 28.69
N ASP A 276 12.54 23.93 29.41
CA ASP A 276 12.16 22.94 30.43
C ASP A 276 11.58 21.69 29.75
N TRP A 277 12.35 20.60 29.72
CA TRP A 277 12.00 19.34 29.07
C TRP A 277 10.84 18.59 29.75
N ALA A 278 10.36 19.08 30.89
CA ALA A 278 9.25 18.48 31.64
C ALA A 278 7.85 18.70 31.01
N SER A 279 7.75 19.45 29.91
CA SER A 279 6.47 19.83 29.28
C SER A 279 6.14 19.11 27.97
N VAL A 280 6.95 18.13 27.54
CA VAL A 280 6.62 17.32 26.34
C VAL A 280 5.47 16.38 26.69
N ASN A 281 4.26 16.84 26.35
CA ASN A 281 3.02 16.09 26.45
C ASN A 281 3.04 14.99 25.37
N LEU A 282 3.45 13.78 25.75
CA LEU A 282 3.34 12.60 24.90
C LEU A 282 1.85 12.23 24.79
N GLU A 283 1.17 12.82 23.81
CA GLU A 283 -0.13 12.34 23.36
C GLU A 283 -0.03 10.85 23.01
N GLN A 284 -1.06 10.11 23.42
CA GLN A 284 -1.17 8.66 23.39
C GLN A 284 -0.69 8.05 22.06
N PRO A 285 -0.01 6.88 22.07
CA PRO A 285 0.28 6.18 20.84
C PRO A 285 -1.03 5.82 20.15
N LYS A 286 -1.31 6.47 19.00
CA LYS A 286 -2.34 6.05 18.06
C LYS A 286 -2.15 4.55 17.83
N GLN A 287 -3.23 3.80 18.04
CA GLN A 287 -3.29 2.37 17.82
C GLN A 287 -2.72 2.05 16.45
N LEU A 288 -1.58 1.36 16.44
CA LEU A 288 -1.01 0.77 15.24
C LEU A 288 -1.98 -0.35 14.84
N GLU A 289 -2.82 -0.11 13.82
CA GLU A 289 -3.65 -1.16 13.23
C GLU A 289 -2.73 -2.23 12.63
N VAL A 290 -2.49 -3.29 13.38
CA VAL A 290 -1.78 -4.47 12.89
C VAL A 290 -2.70 -5.15 11.88
N ALA A 291 -2.26 -5.20 10.62
CA ALA A 291 -2.97 -5.89 9.55
C ALA A 291 -3.35 -7.32 9.97
N VAL A 292 -4.64 -7.64 9.91
CA VAL A 292 -5.16 -9.00 10.13
C VAL A 292 -4.45 -9.95 9.16
N PRO A 293 -3.76 -10.99 9.63
CA PRO A 293 -3.04 -11.89 8.73
C PRO A 293 -4.02 -12.66 7.84
N ASN A 294 -3.89 -12.46 6.53
CA ASN A 294 -4.62 -13.21 5.51
C ASN A 294 -4.25 -14.71 5.63
N ALA A 295 -5.25 -15.56 5.90
CA ALA A 295 -5.11 -17.01 6.09
C ALA A 295 -4.79 -17.79 4.80
N GLY A 296 -4.35 -17.12 3.72
CA GLY A 296 -4.02 -17.74 2.43
C GLY A 296 -3.00 -18.89 2.51
N TRP A 297 -2.15 -18.94 3.54
CA TRP A 297 -1.22 -20.06 3.73
C TRP A 297 -1.91 -21.35 4.21
N LEU A 298 -3.02 -21.24 4.95
CA LEU A 298 -3.81 -22.40 5.42
C LEU A 298 -4.63 -23.03 4.28
N GLN A 299 -4.93 -22.22 3.26
CA GLN A 299 -5.75 -22.56 2.09
C GLN A 299 -5.04 -23.57 1.16
N ASN A 300 -3.73 -23.42 0.96
CA ASN A 300 -2.95 -24.26 0.04
C ASN A 300 -2.55 -25.64 0.60
N GLN A 301 -2.62 -25.85 1.91
CA GLN A 301 -2.27 -27.15 2.52
C GLN A 301 -3.45 -28.11 2.70
N LEU A 302 -4.68 -27.60 2.74
CA LEU A 302 -5.87 -28.41 3.01
C LEU A 302 -6.65 -28.80 1.76
N PHE A 303 -6.44 -28.12 0.62
CA PHE A 303 -7.21 -28.35 -0.59
C PHE A 303 -6.31 -28.30 -1.83
N HIS A 304 -6.07 -29.45 -2.46
CA HIS A 304 -5.68 -29.51 -3.86
C HIS A 304 -6.95 -29.33 -4.70
N GLU A 305 -7.01 -28.24 -5.47
CA GLU A 305 -8.13 -27.99 -6.39
C GLU A 305 -8.19 -29.09 -7.44
N VAL A 306 -9.32 -29.79 -7.51
CA VAL A 306 -9.69 -30.64 -8.64
C VAL A 306 -10.49 -29.77 -9.60
N ASP A 307 -9.94 -29.51 -10.78
CA ASP A 307 -10.60 -28.74 -11.85
C ASP A 307 -11.92 -29.40 -12.25
N SER A 308 -13.05 -28.79 -11.90
CA SER A 308 -14.37 -29.18 -12.41
C SER A 308 -14.61 -28.55 -13.78
N CYS A 309 -14.30 -29.32 -14.81
CA CYS A 309 -14.80 -29.10 -16.16
C CYS A 309 -16.22 -29.66 -16.33
N VAL A 310 -17.02 -28.94 -17.14
CA VAL A 310 -18.25 -29.36 -17.84
C VAL A 310 -19.56 -29.31 -17.04
N THR A 311 -20.41 -28.33 -17.39
CA THR A 311 -21.76 -28.59 -17.95
C THR A 311 -22.20 -27.42 -18.85
N ASP A 312 -22.38 -27.73 -20.13
CA ASP A 312 -23.22 -26.98 -21.08
C ASP A 312 -24.70 -27.41 -20.90
N THR A 313 -25.60 -26.83 -21.72
CA THR A 313 -27.05 -27.10 -21.97
C THR A 313 -28.03 -26.37 -21.00
N GLU A 314 -29.06 -25.61 -21.37
CA GLU A 314 -29.92 -25.40 -22.56
C GLU A 314 -30.53 -23.95 -22.52
N LEU A 315 -30.67 -23.17 -23.61
CA LEU A 315 -31.66 -23.22 -24.72
C LEU A 315 -33.02 -22.56 -24.38
N GLY A 316 -33.35 -21.45 -25.06
CA GLY A 316 -34.75 -21.11 -25.39
C GLY A 316 -35.22 -19.65 -25.21
N LYS A 317 -35.37 -18.96 -26.34
CA LYS A 317 -36.50 -18.09 -26.78
C LYS A 317 -36.06 -16.72 -27.32
N ILE A 318 -35.96 -16.68 -28.64
CA ILE A 318 -35.98 -15.47 -29.45
C ILE A 318 -37.42 -15.32 -29.98
N THR A 319 -38.05 -14.19 -29.67
CA THR A 319 -39.25 -13.72 -30.35
C THR A 319 -38.94 -12.36 -30.98
N ALA A 320 -39.05 -12.28 -32.30
CA ALA A 320 -39.10 -11.04 -33.06
C ALA A 320 -40.53 -10.79 -33.55
N PRO A 321 -40.88 -9.52 -33.80
CA PRO A 321 -41.47 -9.15 -35.09
C PRO A 321 -40.73 -7.94 -35.70
N SER A 322 -40.29 -8.03 -36.95
CA SER A 322 -41.02 -7.57 -38.16
C SER A 322 -41.13 -6.06 -38.29
N VAL A 323 -40.21 -5.44 -39.06
CA VAL A 323 -40.52 -4.30 -39.93
C VAL A 323 -39.76 -4.47 -41.25
N VAL A 324 -40.53 -4.40 -42.33
CA VAL A 324 -40.12 -4.51 -43.74
C VAL A 324 -39.60 -3.14 -44.18
N ASP A 325 -38.44 -3.09 -44.84
CA ASP A 325 -38.20 -2.06 -45.85
C ASP A 325 -37.27 -2.56 -46.97
N LYS A 326 -37.64 -2.14 -48.18
CA LYS A 326 -37.14 -2.61 -49.48
C LYS A 326 -35.74 -2.08 -49.77
N VAL A 327 -34.83 -2.96 -50.19
CA VAL A 327 -33.53 -2.58 -50.79
C VAL A 327 -33.36 -3.33 -52.12
N PRO A 328 -32.83 -2.70 -53.19
CA PRO A 328 -32.83 -3.28 -54.53
C PRO A 328 -31.88 -4.47 -54.66
N ALA A 329 -32.30 -5.42 -55.49
CA ALA A 329 -31.53 -6.60 -55.89
C ALA A 329 -30.40 -6.18 -56.82
N ASP A 330 -29.13 -6.30 -56.38
CA ASP A 330 -27.96 -6.61 -57.22
C ASP A 330 -26.65 -6.79 -56.41
N SER A 331 -26.69 -7.50 -55.26
CA SER A 331 -25.47 -7.80 -54.47
C SER A 331 -25.43 -9.20 -53.84
N ARG A 332 -26.23 -10.14 -54.32
CA ARG A 332 -26.37 -11.48 -53.71
C ARG A 332 -25.25 -12.48 -54.01
N ALA A 333 -24.33 -12.20 -54.93
CA ALA A 333 -23.28 -13.16 -55.31
C ALA A 333 -22.00 -13.07 -54.46
N THR A 334 -21.71 -11.95 -53.79
CA THR A 334 -20.48 -11.75 -53.01
C THR A 334 -20.63 -11.94 -51.50
N GLN A 335 -21.86 -11.94 -50.96
CA GLN A 335 -22.08 -12.16 -49.51
C GLN A 335 -22.08 -13.64 -49.08
N ALA A 336 -22.33 -14.60 -49.99
CA ALA A 336 -22.41 -16.02 -49.64
C ALA A 336 -21.04 -16.69 -49.36
N LEU A 337 -19.94 -16.13 -49.88
CA LEU A 337 -18.57 -16.63 -49.63
C LEU A 337 -17.95 -16.08 -48.33
N SER A 338 -18.43 -14.94 -47.83
CA SER A 338 -17.95 -14.31 -46.59
C SER A 338 -18.48 -14.99 -45.33
N THR A 339 -19.70 -15.55 -45.36
CA THR A 339 -20.37 -16.08 -44.17
C THR A 339 -19.86 -17.47 -43.74
N ALA A 340 -19.24 -18.24 -44.65
CA ALA A 340 -18.75 -19.58 -44.35
C ALA A 340 -17.29 -19.63 -43.83
N VAL A 341 -16.48 -18.59 -44.10
CA VAL A 341 -15.03 -18.58 -43.78
C VAL A 341 -14.76 -18.06 -42.35
N ILE A 342 -15.56 -17.11 -41.87
CA ILE A 342 -15.39 -16.47 -40.55
C ILE A 342 -15.53 -17.47 -39.37
N PRO A 343 -16.45 -18.45 -39.38
CA PRO A 343 -16.57 -19.43 -38.29
C PRO A 343 -15.37 -20.40 -38.19
N LEU A 344 -14.70 -20.69 -39.31
CA LEU A 344 -13.56 -21.62 -39.35
C LEU A 344 -12.27 -20.99 -38.83
N LEU A 345 -12.06 -19.70 -39.08
CA LEU A 345 -10.92 -18.95 -38.54
C LEU A 345 -11.01 -18.86 -37.00
N ARG A 346 -12.19 -18.54 -36.46
CA ARG A 346 -12.43 -18.48 -35.00
C ARG A 346 -12.18 -19.81 -34.29
N ARG A 347 -12.45 -20.95 -34.94
CA ARG A 347 -12.17 -22.28 -34.36
C ARG A 347 -10.67 -22.59 -34.28
N LYS A 348 -9.86 -22.13 -35.24
CA LYS A 348 -8.39 -22.32 -35.20
C LYS A 348 -7.77 -21.45 -34.11
N GLU A 349 -8.18 -20.19 -34.01
CA GLU A 349 -7.74 -19.27 -32.96
C GLU A 349 -8.11 -19.78 -31.56
N ALA A 350 -9.34 -20.27 -31.36
CA ALA A 350 -9.75 -20.84 -30.08
C ALA A 350 -8.92 -22.09 -29.69
N LYS A 351 -8.57 -22.96 -30.65
CA LYS A 351 -7.67 -24.10 -30.39
C LYS A 351 -6.25 -23.66 -30.04
N GLN A 352 -5.75 -22.61 -30.68
CA GLN A 352 -4.43 -22.05 -30.39
C GLN A 352 -4.40 -21.42 -28.99
N VAL A 353 -5.38 -20.57 -28.65
CA VAL A 353 -5.50 -19.97 -27.31
C VAL A 353 -5.60 -21.03 -26.21
N LYS A 354 -6.34 -22.12 -26.45
CA LYS A 354 -6.42 -23.25 -25.50
C LYS A 354 -5.08 -23.96 -25.32
N ARG A 355 -4.32 -24.16 -26.40
CA ARG A 355 -2.96 -24.74 -26.34
C ARG A 355 -2.02 -23.81 -25.57
N GLU A 356 -2.00 -22.53 -25.89
CA GLU A 356 -1.16 -21.53 -25.23
C GLU A 356 -1.45 -21.46 -23.71
N ARG A 357 -2.73 -21.43 -23.32
CA ARG A 357 -3.15 -21.50 -21.92
C ARG A 357 -2.66 -22.76 -21.22
N ALA A 358 -2.77 -23.93 -21.87
CA ALA A 358 -2.27 -25.19 -21.31
C ALA A 358 -0.75 -25.20 -21.14
N THR A 359 0.02 -24.65 -22.09
CA THR A 359 1.48 -24.50 -21.94
C THR A 359 1.85 -23.54 -20.81
N ARG A 360 1.16 -22.40 -20.66
CA ARG A 360 1.39 -21.46 -19.56
C ARG A 360 1.08 -22.08 -18.20
N SER A 361 -0.03 -22.81 -18.11
CA SER A 361 -0.41 -23.55 -16.89
C SER A 361 0.64 -24.59 -16.52
N ARG A 362 1.15 -25.38 -17.49
CA ARG A 362 2.24 -26.34 -17.23
C ARG A 362 3.55 -25.69 -16.83
N ALA A 363 3.87 -24.52 -17.38
CA ALA A 363 5.06 -23.76 -17.00
C ALA A 363 4.96 -23.26 -15.55
N LEU A 364 3.81 -22.71 -15.16
CA LEU A 364 3.53 -22.29 -13.78
C LEU A 364 3.57 -23.47 -12.79
N ALA A 365 3.01 -24.62 -13.16
CA ALA A 365 3.08 -25.82 -12.32
C ALA A 365 4.53 -26.28 -12.08
N ARG A 366 5.41 -26.13 -13.09
CA ARG A 366 6.84 -26.44 -12.95
C ARG A 366 7.55 -25.44 -12.04
N THR A 367 7.28 -24.14 -12.15
CA THR A 367 7.91 -23.14 -11.26
C THR A 367 7.49 -23.34 -9.81
N VAL A 368 6.19 -23.60 -9.56
CA VAL A 368 5.68 -23.89 -8.22
C VAL A 368 6.32 -25.17 -7.65
N ALA A 369 6.48 -26.22 -8.46
CA ALA A 369 7.15 -27.44 -8.01
C ALA A 369 8.62 -27.21 -7.63
N VAL A 370 9.34 -26.36 -8.37
CA VAL A 370 10.72 -25.97 -8.05
C VAL A 370 10.76 -25.18 -6.74
N ASP A 371 9.87 -24.22 -6.54
CA ASP A 371 9.80 -23.43 -5.31
C ASP A 371 9.48 -24.27 -4.08
N ILE A 372 8.61 -25.27 -4.21
CA ILE A 372 8.32 -26.22 -3.13
C ILE A 372 9.56 -27.07 -2.81
N ALA A 373 10.29 -27.51 -3.83
CA ALA A 373 11.51 -28.30 -3.65
C ALA A 373 12.64 -27.49 -2.98
N THR A 374 12.82 -26.22 -3.35
CA THR A 374 13.82 -25.33 -2.71
C THR A 374 13.45 -25.04 -1.26
N GLN A 375 12.18 -24.73 -0.97
CA GLN A 375 11.72 -24.56 0.42
C GLN A 375 11.90 -25.81 1.27
N ALA A 376 11.70 -27.01 0.70
CA ALA A 376 11.95 -28.27 1.40
C ALA A 376 13.45 -28.47 1.69
N ALA A 377 14.32 -28.14 0.73
CA ALA A 377 15.78 -28.19 0.92
C ALA A 377 16.24 -27.22 2.02
N ASP A 378 15.73 -25.99 2.03
CA ASP A 378 16.06 -24.98 3.05
C ASP A 378 15.62 -25.40 4.45
N LYS A 379 14.42 -25.99 4.57
CA LYS A 379 13.94 -26.56 5.85
C LYS A 379 14.86 -27.69 6.34
N HIS A 380 15.35 -28.53 5.42
CA HIS A 380 16.26 -29.61 5.76
C HIS A 380 17.64 -29.08 6.20
N LEU A 381 18.19 -28.07 5.51
CA LEU A 381 19.43 -27.39 5.90
C LEU A 381 19.32 -26.73 7.28
N PHE A 382 18.20 -26.04 7.53
CA PHE A 382 17.94 -25.43 8.83
C PHE A 382 17.84 -26.46 9.96
N ALA A 383 17.15 -27.59 9.72
CA ALA A 383 17.06 -28.69 10.67
C ALA A 383 18.44 -29.27 10.99
N ARG A 384 19.28 -29.47 9.96
CA ARG A 384 20.66 -29.97 10.12
C ARG A 384 21.52 -29.02 10.95
N SER A 385 21.50 -27.72 10.63
CA SER A 385 22.23 -26.70 11.40
C SER A 385 21.79 -26.67 12.87
N LYS A 386 20.49 -26.83 13.15
CA LYS A 386 19.96 -26.92 14.52
C LYS A 386 20.46 -28.17 15.26
N HIS A 387 20.59 -29.30 14.57
CA HIS A 387 21.18 -30.52 15.15
C HIS A 387 22.67 -30.37 15.43
N GLU A 388 23.43 -29.77 14.50
CA GLU A 388 24.86 -29.50 14.68
C GLU A 388 25.12 -28.54 15.85
N ARG A 389 24.33 -27.46 15.98
CA ARG A 389 24.40 -26.56 17.15
C ARG A 389 24.06 -27.25 18.47
N LYS A 390 23.14 -28.23 18.46
CA LYS A 390 22.85 -29.03 19.66
C LYS A 390 23.99 -30.00 20.00
N ALA A 391 24.64 -30.58 19.00
CA ALA A 391 25.77 -31.49 19.20
C ALA A 391 27.03 -30.75 19.70
N GLN A 392 27.25 -29.51 19.22
CA GLN A 392 28.37 -28.66 19.64
C GLN A 392 28.16 -27.97 20.98
N ARG A 393 26.96 -28.01 21.56
CA ARG A 393 26.76 -27.47 22.91
C ARG A 393 27.61 -28.30 23.88
N PRO A 394 28.60 -27.69 24.55
CA PRO A 394 29.39 -28.41 25.54
C PRO A 394 28.40 -29.01 26.54
N LYS A 395 28.55 -30.31 26.82
CA LYS A 395 27.77 -30.98 27.85
C LYS A 395 28.08 -30.26 29.15
N GLY A 396 27.24 -29.29 29.50
CA GLY A 396 27.40 -28.50 30.71
C GLY A 396 27.61 -29.46 31.86
N LEU A 397 28.72 -29.29 32.56
CA LEU A 397 29.08 -30.07 33.75
C LEU A 397 27.82 -30.26 34.57
N SER A 398 27.44 -31.52 34.78
CA SER A 398 26.19 -31.87 35.44
C SER A 398 26.06 -31.04 36.72
N ARG A 399 24.87 -30.51 36.99
CA ARG A 399 24.57 -29.73 38.21
C ARG A 399 25.04 -30.43 39.50
N THR A 400 25.21 -31.75 39.45
CA THR A 400 25.76 -32.59 40.51
C THR A 400 27.24 -32.34 40.80
N ALA A 401 28.05 -31.96 39.81
CA ALA A 401 29.47 -31.63 39.99
C ALA A 401 29.68 -30.28 40.70
N MET A 402 28.75 -29.32 40.55
CA MET A 402 28.84 -28.02 41.21
C MET A 402 28.37 -28.03 42.68
N ARG A 403 27.77 -29.11 43.17
CA ARG A 403 27.36 -29.25 44.59
C ARG A 403 28.47 -29.74 45.53
N LYS A 404 29.65 -30.08 45.03
CA LYS A 404 30.81 -30.46 45.87
C LYS A 404 31.75 -29.28 46.19
N PHE A 405 31.43 -28.08 45.72
CA PHE A 405 32.21 -26.86 45.95
C PHE A 405 31.47 -25.80 46.78
N ALA A 406 30.32 -26.16 47.35
CA ALA A 406 29.64 -25.42 48.41
C ALA A 406 29.53 -26.34 49.62
#